data_AF-A0A2G6QNB8-F1
#
_entry.id   AF-A0A2G6QNB8-F1
#
_cell.length_a   1.000
_cell.length_b   1.000
_cell.length_c   1.000
_cell.angle_alpha   90.00
_cell.angle_beta   90.00
_cell.angle_gamma   90.00
#
_symmetry.space_group_name_H-M   'P 1'
#
loop_
_entity.id
_entity.type
_entity.pdbx_description
1 polymer ?
#
loop_
_entity_poly.entity_id
_entity_poly.type
_entity_poly.pdbx_seq_one_letter_code
_entity_poly.pdbx_strand_id
1 'polypeptide(L)' 'MKVFNYSQARQNFATVLNLASKKDVIILKKYGQRFKLIPIVSNENKSPFNVESIECKVSTQNIIDVIRDGRESL' A
#
# COMPACT_ATOMS: atom_id res chain seq x y z
N MET A 1 -12.19 -7.85 -4.41
CA MET A 1 -11.75 -8.08 -5.80
C MET A 1 -12.96 -8.10 -6.73
N LYS A 2 -12.93 -7.38 -7.86
CA LYS A 2 -14.00 -7.37 -8.87
C LYS A 2 -13.44 -7.80 -10.23
N VAL A 3 -14.17 -8.68 -10.92
CA VAL A 3 -13.74 -9.27 -12.20
C VAL A 3 -14.62 -8.75 -13.33
N PHE A 4 -14.01 -8.25 -14.40
CA PHE A 4 -14.69 -7.83 -15.63
C PHE A 4 -14.19 -8.67 -16.80
N ASN A 5 -15.04 -8.95 -17.78
CA ASN A 5 -14.55 -9.41 -19.08
C ASN A 5 -14.07 -8.22 -19.93
N TYR A 6 -13.27 -8.48 -20.95
CA TYR A 6 -12.69 -7.45 -21.83
C TYR A 6 -13.74 -6.51 -22.43
N SER A 7 -14.86 -7.06 -22.91
CA SER A 7 -15.92 -6.26 -23.53
C SER A 7 -16.61 -5.31 -22.54
N GLN A 8 -16.91 -5.80 -21.33
CA GLN A 8 -17.46 -5.01 -20.24
C GLN A 8 -16.50 -3.91 -19.79
N ALA A 9 -15.22 -4.25 -19.65
CA ALA A 9 -14.20 -3.30 -19.25
C ALA A 9 -14.02 -2.21 -20.31
N ARG A 10 -14.06 -2.57 -21.59
CA ARG A 10 -13.97 -1.63 -22.71
C ARG A 10 -15.17 -0.66 -22.76
N GLN A 11 -16.39 -1.16 -22.57
CA GLN A 11 -17.60 -0.33 -22.61
C GLN A 11 -17.71 0.62 -21.40
N ASN A 12 -17.22 0.21 -20.23
CA ASN A 12 -17.38 0.94 -18.98
C ASN A 12 -16.04 1.35 -18.35
N PHE A 13 -15.04 1.68 -19.17
CA PHE A 13 -13.66 1.81 -18.70
C PHE A 13 -13.47 2.88 -17.62
N ALA A 14 -14.20 4.01 -17.69
CA ALA A 14 -14.17 5.04 -16.66
C ALA A 14 -14.60 4.51 -15.28
N THR A 15 -15.68 3.72 -15.22
CA THR A 15 -16.15 3.08 -13.99
C THR A 15 -15.16 2.05 -13.48
N VAL A 16 -14.51 1.31 -14.39
CA VAL A 16 -13.48 0.33 -14.06
C VAL A 16 -12.26 1.00 -13.43
N LEU A 17 -11.81 2.14 -13.96
CA LEU A 17 -10.71 2.94 -13.38
C LEU A 17 -11.06 3.43 -11.98
N ASN A 18 -12.26 4.01 -11.80
CA ASN A 18 -12.74 4.48 -10.49
C ASN A 18 -12.80 3.35 -9.45
N LEU A 19 -13.19 2.14 -9.89
CA LEU A 19 -13.21 0.96 -9.03
C LEU A 19 -11.79 0.48 -8.71
N ALA A 20 -10.88 0.50 -9.69
CA ALA A 20 -9.49 0.09 -9.53
C ALA A 20 -8.70 1.00 -8.57
N SER A 21 -9.07 2.28 -8.46
CA SER A 21 -8.52 3.19 -7.45
C SER A 21 -8.91 2.82 -6.01
N LYS A 22 -10.00 2.07 -5.80
CA LYS A 22 -10.56 1.75 -4.47
C LYS A 22 -10.44 0.27 -4.09
N LYS A 23 -10.43 -0.63 -5.08
CA LYS A 23 -10.50 -2.08 -4.91
C LYS A 23 -9.71 -2.79 -6.00
N ASP A 24 -9.23 -3.99 -5.72
CA ASP A 24 -8.58 -4.83 -6.74
C ASP A 24 -9.55 -5.17 -7.90
N VAL A 25 -9.13 -4.86 -9.12
CA VAL A 25 -9.85 -5.17 -10.35
C VAL A 25 -9.04 -6.11 -11.24
N ILE A 26 -9.69 -7.16 -11.75
CA ILE A 26 -9.13 -8.10 -12.73
C ILE A 26 -9.96 -8.05 -14.02
N ILE A 27 -9.27 -7.97 -15.15
CA ILE A 27 -9.86 -8.02 -16.50
C ILE A 27 -9.50 -9.36 -17.14
N LEU A 28 -10.52 -10.11 -17.54
CA LEU A 28 -10.40 -11.36 -18.26
C LEU A 28 -10.44 -11.10 -19.77
N LYS A 29 -9.40 -11.53 -20.48
CA LYS A 29 -9.35 -11.55 -21.94
C LYS A 29 -9.78 -12.93 -22.45
N LYS A 30 -10.20 -12.99 -23.72
CA LYS A 30 -10.49 -14.26 -24.40
C LYS A 30 -9.28 -15.19 -24.26
N TYR A 31 -9.52 -16.49 -24.04
CA TYR A 31 -8.51 -17.51 -23.72
C TYR A 31 -7.96 -17.51 -22.28
N GLY A 32 -8.71 -16.95 -21.32
CA GLY A 32 -8.43 -17.14 -19.89
C GLY A 32 -7.30 -16.27 -19.31
N GLN A 33 -6.66 -15.43 -20.15
CA GLN A 33 -5.67 -14.46 -19.70
C GLN A 33 -6.31 -13.47 -18.72
N ARG A 34 -5.64 -13.24 -17.59
CA ARG A 34 -6.10 -12.34 -16.53
C ARG A 34 -5.12 -11.19 -16.39
N PHE A 35 -5.63 -9.98 -16.39
CA PHE A 35 -4.85 -8.76 -16.20
C PHE A 35 -5.31 -8.07 -14.91
N LYS A 36 -4.38 -7.69 -14.04
CA LYS A 36 -4.68 -6.87 -12.87
C LYS A 36 -4.51 -5.41 -13.23
N LEU A 37 -5.51 -4.58 -12.90
CA LEU A 37 -5.41 -3.13 -13.08
C LEU A 37 -4.95 -2.52 -11.75
N ILE A 38 -3.76 -1.94 -11.77
CA ILE A 38 -3.14 -1.31 -10.59
C ILE A 38 -2.97 0.18 -10.90
N PRO A 39 -3.56 1.08 -10.10
CA PRO A 39 -3.35 2.51 -10.28
C PRO A 39 -1.89 2.85 -9.97
N ILE A 40 -1.27 3.62 -10.87
CA ILE A 40 0.03 4.23 -10.59
C ILE A 40 -0.27 5.52 -9.82
N VAL A 41 -0.18 5.45 -8.50
CA VAL A 41 -0.19 6.64 -7.65
C VAL A 41 1.23 7.18 -7.60
N SER A 42 1.42 8.39 -8.12
CA SER A 42 2.61 9.20 -7.83
C SER A 42 2.83 9.19 -6.31
N ASN A 43 4.09 9.13 -5.87
CA ASN A 43 4.52 9.05 -4.46
C ASN A 43 4.04 10.20 -3.54
N GLU A 44 3.13 11.03 -4.02
CA GLU A 44 2.58 12.22 -3.38
C GLU A 44 1.63 11.86 -2.23
N ASN A 45 1.12 10.62 -2.18
CA ASN A 45 0.41 10.05 -1.04
C ASN A 45 1.26 9.05 -0.25
N LYS A 46 2.58 9.26 -0.16
CA LYS A 46 3.36 8.59 0.89
C LYS A 46 2.80 9.05 2.24
N SER A 47 2.50 8.11 3.12
CA SER A 47 2.11 8.42 4.50
C SER A 47 3.08 9.47 5.06
N PRO A 48 2.62 10.46 5.85
CA PRO A 48 3.54 11.34 6.55
C PRO A 48 4.50 10.58 7.48
N PHE A 49 4.19 9.31 7.80
CA PHE A 49 5.05 8.39 8.54
C PHE A 49 5.94 7.50 7.66
N ASN A 50 5.84 7.60 6.33
CA ASN A 50 6.73 6.89 5.40
C ASN A 50 8.03 7.69 5.21
N VAL A 51 8.76 7.82 6.31
CA VAL A 51 10.07 8.48 6.41
C VAL A 51 11.18 7.42 6.35
N GLU A 52 12.34 7.80 5.83
CA GLU A 52 13.50 6.92 5.81
C GLU A 52 13.97 6.64 7.24
N SER A 53 14.38 5.39 7.49
CA SER A 53 14.96 5.01 8.78
C SER A 53 16.35 5.61 8.93
N ILE A 54 16.64 6.14 10.12
CA ILE A 54 17.99 6.55 10.49
C ILE A 54 18.68 5.35 11.13
N GLU A 55 19.82 4.91 10.59
CA GLU A 55 20.66 3.91 11.24
C GLU A 55 21.23 4.50 12.53
N CYS A 56 20.83 3.92 13.67
CA CYS A 56 21.27 4.37 14.98
C CYS A 56 22.00 3.23 15.70
N LYS A 57 23.17 3.52 16.27
CA LYS A 57 23.96 2.56 17.07
C LYS A 57 23.42 2.42 18.50
N VAL A 58 22.11 2.28 18.65
CA VAL A 58 21.46 2.11 19.94
C VAL A 58 21.11 0.64 20.12
N SER A 59 21.63 0.04 21.19
CA SER A 59 21.29 -1.33 21.57
C SER A 59 19.97 -1.36 22.36
N THR A 60 19.29 -2.50 22.33
CA THR A 60 18.09 -2.72 23.16
C THR A 60 18.36 -2.49 24.64
N GLN A 61 19.55 -2.86 25.11
CA GLN A 61 19.93 -2.67 26.51
C GLN A 61 19.96 -1.19 26.90
N ASN A 62 20.54 -0.35 26.04
CA ASN A 62 20.60 1.10 26.25
C ASN A 62 19.18 1.71 26.40
N ILE A 63 18.22 1.29 25.57
CA ILE A 63 16.83 1.74 25.68
C ILE A 63 16.20 1.32 27.02
N ILE A 64 16.44 0.07 27.44
CA ILE A 64 15.91 -0.46 28.71
C ILE A 64 16.47 0.29 29.91
N ASP A 65 17.77 0.57 29.89
CA ASP A 65 18.46 1.27 30.99
C ASP A 65 17.91 2.69 31.14
N VAL A 66 17.77 3.44 30.04
CA VAL A 66 17.19 4.81 30.05
C VAL A 66 15.75 4.82 30.57
N ILE A 67 14.92 3.84 30.19
CA ILE A 67 13.53 3.74 30.69
C ILE A 67 13.51 3.44 32.19
N ARG A 68 14.44 2.63 32.69
CA ARG A 68 14.54 2.30 34.11
C ARG A 68 14.95 3.52 34.93
N ASP A 69 16.00 4.22 34.50
CA ASP A 69 16.47 5.46 35.14
C ASP A 69 15.36 6.52 35.24
N GLY A 70 14.57 6.67 34.16
CA GLY A 70 13.43 7.59 34.14
C GLY A 70 12.28 7.21 35.09
N ARG A 71 12.10 5.92 35.42
CA ARG A 71 11.09 5.46 36.37
C ARG A 71 11.55 5.53 37.82
N GLU A 72 12.84 5.35 38.08
CA GLU A 72 13.44 5.46 39.41
C GLU A 72 13.60 6.92 39.86
N SER A 73 13.62 7.86 38.90
CA SER A 73 13.71 9.30 39.16
C SER A 73 12.35 10.02 39.33
N LEU A 74 11.23 9.27 39.33
CA LEU A 74 9.85 9.74 39.57
C LEU A 74 9.38 9.37 40.97
#